data_AF-A0AAU5CXK6-F1
#
_entry.id   AF-A0AAU5CXK6-F1
#
_cell.length_a   1.000
_cell.length_b   1.000
_cell.length_c   1.000
_cell.angle_alpha   90.00
_cell.angle_beta   90.00
_cell.angle_gamma   90.00
#
_symmetry.space_group_name_H-M   'P 1'
#
loop_
_entity.id
_entity.type
_entity.pdbx_description
1 polymer ?
#
loop_
_entity_poly.entity_id
_entity_poly.type
_entity_poly.pdbx_seq_one_letter_code
_entity_poly.pdbx_strand_id
1 'polypeptide(L)'
;MDPVRPHAPALGPFVGGGFTEGPGWRWIFWLMVPLGLLSLLTALACVPDSRDTSAPRALDLPGCALVVCSPAALTVAVERGDAWGWDSPRTMGFLAPAVVAGGLFLVRERLARHPLIDLRLFRNVPYVVVTGMGSLSNMGYGVTVFLATLYLQGVRGLSPLVAGTVFLAPALLVALSGPLGARLARHLRPTAVMALAGAVAGTGFACSRSSVRRPARSGW
;
A
#
# COMPACT_ATOMS: atom_id res chain seq x y z
N MET A 1 7.67 -22.92 -18.20
CA MET A 1 7.21 -21.85 -17.29
C MET A 1 5.93 -22.34 -16.66
N ASP A 2 6.02 -22.86 -15.44
CA ASP A 2 4.86 -23.42 -14.75
C ASP A 2 3.82 -22.33 -14.46
N PRO A 3 2.52 -22.65 -14.58
CA PRO A 3 1.47 -21.74 -14.20
C PRO A 3 1.54 -21.54 -12.68
N VAL A 4 1.99 -20.35 -12.27
CA VAL A 4 1.93 -19.90 -10.88
C VAL A 4 0.48 -20.07 -10.39
N ARG A 5 0.28 -21.04 -9.50
CA ARG A 5 -0.99 -21.23 -8.80
C ARG A 5 -1.17 -20.02 -7.86
N PRO A 6 -2.32 -19.34 -7.88
CA PRO A 6 -2.56 -18.22 -6.99
C PRO A 6 -2.73 -18.75 -5.56
N HIS A 7 -1.63 -18.79 -4.82
CA HIS A 7 -1.66 -18.96 -3.38
C HIS A 7 -1.81 -17.56 -2.77
N ALA A 8 -2.84 -17.42 -1.94
CA ALA A 8 -3.47 -16.17 -1.49
C ALA A 8 -2.49 -15.05 -1.07
N PRO A 9 -2.96 -13.79 -1.11
CA PRO A 9 -3.13 -13.16 0.20
C PRO A 9 -4.35 -12.24 0.23
N ALA A 10 -5.41 -12.72 0.87
CA ALA A 10 -6.63 -11.97 1.11
C ALA A 10 -7.23 -12.22 2.49
N LEU A 11 -6.47 -12.88 3.38
CA LEU A 11 -6.95 -13.33 4.69
C LEU A 11 -6.63 -12.33 5.82
N GLY A 12 -5.85 -11.29 5.56
CA GLY A 12 -5.33 -10.38 6.60
C GLY A 12 -6.42 -9.83 7.53
N PRO A 13 -7.45 -9.14 7.02
CA PRO A 13 -8.53 -8.61 7.86
C PRO A 13 -9.34 -9.70 8.60
N PHE A 14 -9.55 -10.86 7.98
CA PHE A 14 -10.29 -11.97 8.58
C PHE A 14 -9.51 -12.62 9.73
N VAL A 15 -8.24 -12.97 9.47
CA VAL A 15 -7.33 -13.55 10.45
C VAL A 15 -7.05 -12.56 11.58
N GLY A 16 -6.82 -11.29 11.25
CA GLY A 16 -6.64 -10.21 12.22
C GLY A 16 -7.89 -9.99 13.09
N GLY A 17 -9.08 -10.02 12.49
CA GLY A 17 -10.35 -9.97 13.19
C GLY A 17 -10.52 -11.12 14.18
N GLY A 18 -10.24 -12.36 13.73
CA GLY A 18 -10.27 -13.55 14.59
C GLY A 18 -9.29 -13.50 15.75
N PHE A 19 -8.07 -13.03 15.55
CA PHE A 19 -7.13 -12.84 16.65
C PHE A 19 -7.55 -11.74 17.61
N THR A 20 -8.09 -10.63 17.09
CA THR A 20 -8.54 -9.50 17.91
C THR A 20 -9.72 -9.88 18.80
N GLU A 21 -10.63 -10.71 18.30
CA GLU A 21 -11.79 -11.21 19.05
C GLU A 21 -11.42 -12.35 20.02
N GLY A 22 -10.43 -13.17 19.68
CA GLY A 22 -9.96 -14.27 20.51
C GLY A 22 -8.80 -13.87 21.44
N PRO A 23 -7.57 -14.36 21.19
CA PRO A 23 -6.47 -14.27 22.14
C PRO A 23 -5.80 -12.87 22.19
N GLY A 24 -6.30 -11.91 21.43
CA GLY A 24 -5.86 -10.52 21.37
C GLY A 24 -5.03 -10.18 20.13
N TRP A 25 -5.10 -8.92 19.72
CA TRP A 25 -4.41 -8.39 18.52
C TRP A 25 -2.90 -8.64 18.49
N ARG A 26 -2.26 -8.82 19.65
CA ARG A 26 -0.81 -9.11 19.78
C ARG A 26 -0.40 -10.41 19.08
N TRP A 27 -1.33 -11.36 18.92
CA TRP A 27 -1.05 -12.62 18.22
C TRP A 27 -0.74 -12.46 16.74
N ILE A 28 -1.13 -11.33 16.14
CA ILE A 28 -0.76 -10.99 14.75
C ILE A 28 0.77 -10.91 14.62
N PHE A 29 1.49 -10.38 15.62
CA PHE A 29 2.95 -10.31 15.60
C PHE A 29 3.58 -11.69 15.81
N TRP A 30 3.03 -12.48 16.74
CA TRP A 30 3.49 -13.85 16.97
C TRP A 30 3.31 -14.75 15.76
N LEU A 31 2.28 -14.53 14.94
CA LEU A 31 2.09 -15.25 13.68
C LEU A 31 3.11 -14.84 12.61
N MET A 32 3.49 -13.56 12.57
CA MET A 32 4.47 -13.06 11.59
C MET A 32 5.87 -13.62 11.81
N VAL A 33 6.26 -13.93 13.06
CA VAL A 33 7.57 -14.50 13.38
C VAL A 33 7.84 -15.86 12.69
N PRO A 34 7.00 -16.92 12.86
CA PRO A 34 7.23 -18.20 12.22
C PRO A 34 7.05 -18.12 10.69
N LEU A 35 6.14 -17.28 10.20
CA LEU A 35 6.00 -17.05 8.75
C LEU A 35 7.27 -16.41 8.16
N GLY A 36 7.82 -15.42 8.85
CA GLY A 36 9.09 -14.77 8.50
C GLY A 36 10.24 -15.77 8.52
N LEU A 37 10.35 -16.58 9.58
CA LEU A 37 11.37 -17.61 9.69
C LEU A 37 11.24 -18.65 8.57
N LEU A 38 10.04 -19.14 8.29
CA LEU A 38 9.79 -20.08 7.20
C LEU A 38 10.20 -19.48 5.85
N SER A 39 9.82 -18.23 5.59
CA SER A 39 10.19 -17.54 4.35
C SER A 39 11.71 -17.39 4.20
N LEU A 40 12.42 -17.08 5.29
CA LEU A 40 13.88 -16.99 5.32
C LEU A 40 14.52 -18.35 5.05
N LEU A 41 14.06 -19.40 5.72
CA LEU A 41 14.58 -20.76 5.53
C LEU A 41 14.32 -21.26 4.11
N THR A 42 13.14 -21.03 3.56
CA THR A 42 12.82 -21.37 2.16
C THR A 42 13.68 -20.56 1.19
N ALA A 43 13.91 -19.28 1.45
CA ALA A 43 14.80 -18.47 0.62
C ALA A 43 16.24 -19.03 0.64
N LEU A 44 16.78 -19.34 1.82
CA LEU A 44 18.12 -19.92 1.97
C LEU A 44 18.26 -21.30 1.31
N ALA A 45 17.20 -22.11 1.32
CA ALA A 45 17.22 -23.46 0.77
C ALA A 45 16.96 -23.52 -0.74
N CYS A 46 16.10 -22.65 -1.27
CA CYS A 46 15.56 -22.78 -2.62
C CYS A 46 15.97 -21.66 -3.58
N VAL A 47 16.42 -20.50 -3.10
CA VAL A 47 16.84 -19.40 -3.98
C VAL A 47 18.31 -19.62 -4.34
N PRO A 48 18.65 -19.91 -5.61
CA PRO A 48 20.03 -20.02 -6.03
C PRO A 48 20.74 -18.69 -5.79
N ASP A 49 22.04 -18.75 -5.47
CA ASP A 49 22.85 -17.57 -5.24
C ASP A 49 22.99 -16.76 -6.55
N SER A 50 22.05 -15.85 -6.83
CA SER A 50 22.02 -15.00 -8.02
C SER A 50 22.96 -13.80 -7.86
N ARG A 51 24.14 -14.03 -7.27
CA ARG A 51 25.18 -13.01 -7.10
C ARG A 51 25.67 -12.57 -8.47
N ASP A 52 25.13 -11.44 -8.93
CA ASP A 52 25.71 -10.69 -10.03
C ASP A 52 27.03 -10.07 -9.57
N THR A 53 28.15 -10.66 -9.98
CA THR A 53 29.50 -10.17 -9.65
C THR A 53 29.83 -8.84 -10.31
N SER A 54 29.03 -8.39 -11.28
CA SER A 54 29.15 -7.09 -11.94
C SER A 54 28.34 -5.99 -11.27
N ALA A 55 27.44 -6.33 -10.34
CA ALA A 55 26.62 -5.37 -9.63
C ALA A 55 27.49 -4.48 -8.72
N PRO A 56 27.24 -3.16 -8.68
CA PRO A 56 27.96 -2.25 -7.80
C PRO A 56 27.86 -2.67 -6.33
N ARG A 57 29.01 -2.85 -5.67
CA ARG A 57 29.09 -3.26 -4.26
C ARG A 57 28.75 -2.14 -3.27
N ALA A 58 28.40 -0.95 -3.75
CA ALA A 58 28.16 0.22 -2.91
C ALA A 58 26.68 0.57 -2.86
N LEU A 59 26.09 0.44 -1.67
CA LEU A 59 24.75 0.91 -1.37
C LEU A 59 24.78 2.42 -1.07
N ASP A 60 23.87 3.20 -1.65
CA ASP A 60 23.71 4.62 -1.31
C ASP A 60 23.03 4.80 0.05
N LEU A 61 23.76 4.52 1.14
CA LEU A 61 23.27 4.68 2.52
C LEU A 61 22.73 6.09 2.81
N PRO A 62 23.38 7.19 2.38
CA PRO A 62 22.80 8.53 2.50
C PRO A 62 21.47 8.68 1.76
N GLY A 63 21.37 8.17 0.53
CA GLY A 63 20.11 8.16 -0.23
C GLY A 63 19.01 7.40 0.50
N CYS A 64 19.34 6.22 1.04
CA CYS A 64 18.43 5.41 1.85
C CYS A 64 17.95 6.15 3.11
N ALA A 65 18.85 6.83 3.81
CA ALA A 65 18.49 7.61 4.99
C ALA A 65 17.53 8.76 4.62
N LEU A 66 17.82 9.49 3.54
CA LEU A 66 16.99 10.62 3.11
C LEU A 66 15.58 10.18 2.67
N VAL A 67 15.48 9.10 1.88
CA VAL A 67 14.18 8.60 1.39
C VAL A 67 13.33 7.97 2.48
N VAL A 68 13.94 7.48 3.57
CA VAL A 68 13.20 6.95 4.74
C VAL A 68 12.82 8.08 5.68
N CYS A 69 13.76 8.97 6.03
CA CYS A 69 13.52 10.03 7.00
C CYS A 69 12.52 11.08 6.49
N SER A 70 12.52 11.39 5.19
CA SER A 70 11.60 12.38 4.61
C SER A 70 10.11 12.02 4.84
N PRO A 71 9.59 10.87 4.35
CA PRO A 71 8.20 10.49 4.57
C PRO A 71 7.91 10.16 6.05
N ALA A 72 8.87 9.64 6.82
CA ALA A 72 8.68 9.39 8.24
C ALA A 72 8.42 10.69 9.03
N ALA A 73 9.26 11.71 8.83
CA ALA A 73 9.09 13.02 9.45
C ALA A 73 7.80 13.72 8.96
N LEU A 74 7.49 13.62 7.67
CA LEU A 74 6.25 14.15 7.10
C LEU A 74 5.02 13.50 7.75
N THR A 75 5.03 12.17 7.91
CA THR A 75 3.92 11.43 8.52
C THR A 75 3.69 11.89 9.96
N VAL A 76 4.76 12.04 10.76
CA VAL A 76 4.65 12.54 12.14
C VAL A 76 4.08 13.95 12.17
N ALA A 77 4.55 14.85 11.30
CA ALA A 77 4.06 16.23 11.23
C ALA A 77 2.57 16.29 10.88
N VAL A 78 2.12 15.48 9.92
CA VAL A 78 0.71 15.45 9.48
C VAL A 78 -0.18 14.79 10.53
N GLU A 79 0.24 13.67 11.12
CA GLU A 79 -0.56 12.94 12.12
C GLU A 79 -0.72 13.74 13.41
N ARG A 80 0.32 14.45 13.83
CA ARG A 80 0.33 15.21 15.09
C ARG A 80 0.02 16.70 14.91
N GLY A 81 -0.14 17.18 13.68
CA GLY A 81 -0.35 18.59 13.36
C GLY A 81 -1.54 19.20 14.10
N ASP A 82 -2.68 18.52 14.14
CA ASP A 82 -3.86 18.97 14.88
C ASP A 82 -3.65 18.99 16.40
N ALA A 83 -2.91 18.01 16.94
CA ALA A 83 -2.66 17.91 18.37
C ALA A 83 -1.61 18.92 18.87
N TRP A 84 -0.61 19.25 18.05
CA TRP A 84 0.46 20.18 18.40
C TRP A 84 0.18 21.61 17.95
N GLY A 85 -0.75 21.80 17.02
CA GLY A 85 -0.92 23.03 16.26
C GLY A 85 0.03 23.06 15.05
N TRP A 86 -0.51 23.44 13.89
CA TRP A 86 0.23 23.48 12.64
C TRP A 86 1.40 24.47 12.67
N ASP A 87 1.21 25.62 13.32
CA ASP A 87 2.23 26.67 13.46
C ASP A 87 3.19 26.43 14.63
N SER A 88 3.08 25.30 15.33
CA SER A 88 3.94 25.03 16.48
C SER A 88 5.38 24.72 16.05
N PRO A 89 6.39 25.08 16.87
CA PRO A 89 7.77 24.71 16.62
C PRO A 89 7.99 23.19 16.47
N ARG A 90 7.14 22.37 17.09
CA ARG A 90 7.19 20.91 16.98
C ARG A 90 6.78 20.45 15.59
N THR A 91 5.63 20.89 15.10
CA THR A 91 5.15 20.53 13.75
C THR A 91 6.11 21.03 12.68
N MET A 92 6.55 22.29 12.77
CA MET A 92 7.54 22.87 11.86
C MET A 92 8.90 22.15 11.94
N GLY A 93 9.30 21.72 13.15
CA GLY A 93 10.52 20.95 13.39
C GLY A 93 10.54 19.57 12.74
N PHE A 94 9.39 19.00 12.38
CA PHE A 94 9.31 17.78 11.57
C PHE A 94 9.02 18.07 10.09
N LEU A 95 8.17 19.06 9.80
CA LEU A 95 7.78 19.40 8.43
C LEU A 95 8.95 19.95 7.61
N ALA A 96 9.74 20.87 8.17
CA ALA A 96 10.87 21.47 7.44
C ALA A 96 11.96 20.42 7.12
N PRO A 97 12.44 19.60 8.07
CA PRO A 97 13.39 18.52 7.74
C PRO A 97 12.82 17.49 6.77
N ALA A 98 11.51 17.20 6.80
CA ALA A 98 10.90 16.30 5.84
C ALA A 98 11.05 16.81 4.39
N VAL A 99 10.73 18.09 4.17
CA VAL A 99 10.86 18.75 2.86
C VAL A 99 12.33 18.85 2.45
N VAL A 100 13.21 19.25 3.36
CA VAL A 100 14.66 19.36 3.11
C VAL A 100 15.25 17.99 2.77
N ALA A 101 14.97 16.95 3.54
CA ALA A 101 15.45 15.60 3.28
C ALA A 101 14.95 15.07 1.93
N GLY A 102 13.69 15.34 1.57
CA GLY A 102 13.14 14.99 0.25
C GLY A 102 13.83 15.73 -0.90
N GLY A 103 14.09 17.02 -0.75
CA GLY A 103 14.85 17.81 -1.73
C GLY A 103 16.28 17.32 -1.88
N LEU A 104 16.97 17.06 -0.76
CA LEU A 104 18.32 16.50 -0.74
C LEU A 104 18.37 15.11 -1.37
N PHE A 105 17.34 14.28 -1.16
CA PHE A 105 17.23 12.98 -1.81
C PHE A 105 17.21 13.12 -3.34
N LEU A 106 16.39 14.04 -3.88
CA LEU A 106 16.33 14.26 -5.32
C LEU A 106 17.65 14.78 -5.90
N VAL A 107 18.36 15.64 -5.16
CA VAL A 107 19.69 16.11 -5.57
C VAL A 107 20.70 14.97 -5.53
N ARG A 108 20.66 14.15 -4.47
CA ARG A 108 21.54 12.98 -4.30
C ARG A 108 21.34 11.98 -5.43
N GLU A 109 20.11 11.64 -5.77
CA GLU A 109 19.78 10.71 -6.86
C GLU A 109 20.27 11.20 -8.23
N ARG A 110 20.36 12.52 -8.45
CA ARG A 110 20.94 13.07 -9.69
C ARG A 110 22.46 12.96 -9.75
N LEU A 111 23.13 12.94 -8.60
CA LEU A 111 24.59 13.02 -8.49
C LEU A 111 25.23 11.68 -8.11
N ALA A 112 24.46 10.75 -7.56
CA ALA A 112 24.94 9.45 -7.11
C ALA A 112 25.44 8.60 -8.29
N ARG A 113 26.55 7.88 -8.08
CA ARG A 113 27.07 6.91 -9.07
C ARG A 113 26.15 5.70 -9.23
N HIS A 114 25.45 5.34 -8.15
CA HIS A 114 24.50 4.22 -8.08
C HIS A 114 23.19 4.74 -7.46
N PRO A 115 22.37 5.46 -8.24
CA PRO A 115 21.09 5.98 -7.76
C PRO A 115 20.15 4.85 -7.37
N LEU A 116 19.35 5.06 -6.31
CA LEU A 116 18.29 4.14 -5.90
C LEU A 116 17.14 4.13 -6.92
N ILE A 117 16.92 5.25 -7.60
CA ILE A 117 15.84 5.45 -8.57
C ILE A 117 16.41 6.10 -9.82
N ASP A 118 16.28 5.44 -10.98
CA ASP A 118 16.62 6.07 -12.25
C ASP A 118 15.60 7.18 -12.60
N LEU A 119 15.97 8.43 -12.30
CA LEU A 119 15.15 9.61 -12.56
C LEU A 119 14.83 9.80 -14.05
N ARG A 120 15.55 9.16 -14.97
CA ARG A 120 15.25 9.22 -16.42
C ARG A 120 13.92 8.55 -16.74
N LEU A 121 13.45 7.61 -15.92
CA LEU A 121 12.14 6.98 -16.06
C LEU A 121 11.00 8.01 -15.98
N PHE A 122 11.15 9.08 -15.20
CA PHE A 122 10.14 10.14 -15.12
C PHE A 122 10.04 11.02 -16.38
N ARG A 123 10.96 10.87 -17.34
CA ARG A 123 10.82 11.49 -18.67
C ARG A 123 9.86 10.71 -19.57
N ASN A 124 9.56 9.46 -19.22
CA ASN A 124 8.62 8.60 -19.95
C ASN A 124 7.18 8.86 -19.46
N VAL A 125 6.39 9.58 -20.26
CA VAL A 125 5.01 9.97 -19.90
C VAL A 125 4.14 8.77 -19.51
N PRO A 126 4.08 7.67 -20.29
CA PRO A 126 3.40 6.43 -19.86
C PRO A 126 3.82 5.92 -18.47
N TYR A 127 5.11 5.98 -18.14
CA TYR A 127 5.60 5.56 -16.82
C TYR A 127 5.08 6.48 -15.71
N VAL A 128 5.16 7.80 -15.90
CA VAL A 128 4.64 8.78 -14.93
C VAL A 128 3.14 8.61 -14.71
N VAL A 129 2.37 8.43 -15.79
CA VAL A 129 0.92 8.23 -15.71
C VAL A 129 0.58 6.95 -14.97
N VAL A 130 1.20 5.82 -15.32
CA VAL A 130 0.94 4.52 -14.68
C VAL A 130 1.32 4.56 -13.20
N THR A 131 2.52 5.05 -12.88
CA THR A 131 2.97 5.17 -11.48
C THR A 131 2.07 6.11 -10.69
N GLY A 132 1.72 7.28 -11.23
CA GLY A 132 0.83 8.24 -10.58
C GLY A 132 -0.58 7.69 -10.34
N MET A 133 -1.18 7.05 -11.35
CA MET A 133 -2.48 6.39 -11.20
C MET A 133 -2.41 5.24 -10.20
N GLY A 134 -1.32 4.47 -10.18
CA GLY A 134 -1.08 3.40 -9.22
C GLY A 134 -1.00 3.92 -7.78
N SER A 135 -0.21 4.97 -7.56
CA SER A 135 -0.09 5.64 -6.26
C SER A 135 -1.42 6.19 -5.77
N LEU A 136 -2.18 6.88 -6.63
CA LEU A 136 -3.50 7.40 -6.27
C LEU A 136 -4.50 6.28 -5.95
N SER A 137 -4.48 5.20 -6.74
CA SER A 137 -5.34 4.03 -6.50
C SER A 137 -5.01 3.35 -5.16
N ASN A 138 -3.72 3.22 -4.83
CA ASN A 138 -3.30 2.66 -3.55
C ASN A 138 -3.72 3.54 -2.36
N MET A 139 -3.60 4.86 -2.51
CA MET A 139 -4.04 5.83 -1.50
C MET A 139 -5.57 5.75 -1.28
N GLY A 140 -6.35 5.72 -2.36
CA GLY A 140 -7.80 5.53 -2.29
C GLY A 140 -8.21 4.18 -1.68
N TYR A 141 -7.50 3.11 -2.00
CA TYR A 141 -7.71 1.79 -1.40
C TYR A 141 -7.46 1.83 0.12
N GLY A 142 -6.34 2.40 0.56
CA GLY A 142 -6.01 2.54 1.99
C GLY A 142 -7.07 3.32 2.76
N VAL A 143 -7.48 4.49 2.25
CA VAL A 143 -8.55 5.31 2.86
C VAL A 143 -9.87 4.54 2.92
N THR A 144 -10.22 3.82 1.86
CA THR A 144 -11.47 3.03 1.81
C THR A 144 -11.48 1.93 2.84
N VAL A 145 -10.41 1.14 2.94
CA VAL A 145 -10.30 0.05 3.93
C VAL A 145 -10.37 0.59 5.36
N PHE A 146 -9.67 1.70 5.62
CA PHE A 146 -9.68 2.36 6.93
C PHE A 146 -11.08 2.85 7.33
N LEU A 147 -11.72 3.66 6.48
CA LEU A 147 -13.05 4.20 6.74
C LEU A 147 -14.12 3.10 6.79
N ALA A 148 -14.03 2.08 5.93
CA ALA A 148 -14.96 0.96 5.95
C ALA A 148 -14.86 0.17 7.27
N THR A 149 -13.65 -0.01 7.80
CA THR A 149 -13.44 -0.67 9.10
C THR A 149 -14.06 0.14 10.24
N LEU A 150 -13.79 1.46 10.29
CA LEU A 150 -14.39 2.36 11.27
C LEU A 150 -15.92 2.38 11.19
N TYR A 151 -16.48 2.36 9.98
CA TYR A 151 -17.93 2.32 9.79
C TYR A 151 -18.54 0.99 10.24
N LEU A 152 -17.96 -0.15 9.85
CA LEU A 152 -18.49 -1.47 10.18
C LEU A 152 -18.42 -1.74 11.69
N GLN A 153 -17.33 -1.38 12.35
CA GLN A 153 -17.16 -1.64 13.79
C GLN A 153 -17.74 -0.52 14.64
N GLY A 154 -17.45 0.75 14.33
CA GLY A 154 -17.84 1.90 15.16
C GLY A 154 -19.28 2.36 14.95
N VAL A 155 -19.81 2.30 13.72
CA VAL A 155 -21.19 2.75 13.43
C VAL A 155 -22.17 1.59 13.40
N ARG A 156 -21.83 0.48 12.72
CA ARG A 156 -22.71 -0.71 12.66
C ARG A 156 -22.55 -1.66 13.85
N GLY A 157 -21.57 -1.45 14.73
CA GLY A 157 -21.36 -2.28 15.90
C GLY A 157 -20.97 -3.74 15.60
N LEU A 158 -20.46 -4.03 14.39
CA LEU A 158 -20.07 -5.39 14.03
C LEU A 158 -18.80 -5.81 14.78
N SER A 159 -18.74 -7.09 15.15
CA SER A 159 -17.52 -7.65 15.74
C SER A 159 -16.33 -7.57 14.75
N PRO A 160 -15.09 -7.53 15.24
CA PRO A 160 -13.90 -7.52 14.39
C PRO A 160 -13.84 -8.69 13.41
N LEU A 161 -14.26 -9.90 13.81
CA LEU A 161 -14.29 -11.08 12.94
C LEU A 161 -15.31 -10.92 11.81
N VAL A 162 -16.52 -10.46 12.11
CA VAL A 162 -17.57 -10.25 11.11
C VAL A 162 -17.16 -9.14 10.13
N ALA A 163 -16.62 -8.03 10.64
CA ALA A 163 -16.08 -6.96 9.81
C ALA A 163 -14.93 -7.47 8.91
N GLY A 164 -14.02 -8.28 9.45
CA GLY A 164 -12.93 -8.93 8.71
C GLY A 164 -13.43 -9.88 7.60
N THR A 165 -14.55 -10.55 7.84
CA THR A 165 -15.19 -11.45 6.86
C THR A 165 -15.73 -10.67 5.65
N VAL A 166 -16.29 -9.47 5.87
CA VAL A 166 -16.75 -8.59 4.78
C VAL A 166 -15.59 -8.22 3.85
N PHE A 167 -14.37 -8.10 4.37
CA PHE A 167 -13.18 -7.80 3.58
C PHE A 167 -12.63 -8.98 2.76
N LEU A 168 -13.10 -10.22 2.97
CA LEU A 168 -12.66 -11.36 2.17
C LEU A 168 -13.02 -11.19 0.69
N ALA A 169 -14.22 -10.69 0.39
CA ALA A 169 -14.68 -10.46 -0.98
C ALA A 169 -13.80 -9.46 -1.76
N PRO A 170 -13.56 -8.21 -1.28
CA PRO A 170 -12.66 -7.30 -1.96
C PRO A 170 -11.21 -7.81 -1.99
N ALA A 171 -10.76 -8.51 -0.96
CA ALA A 171 -9.41 -9.04 -0.92
C ALA A 171 -9.20 -10.15 -1.97
N LEU A 172 -10.20 -11.01 -2.22
CA LEU A 172 -10.17 -11.96 -3.33
C LEU A 172 -10.09 -11.25 -4.70
N LEU A 173 -10.85 -10.16 -4.89
CA LEU A 173 -10.79 -9.37 -6.13
C LEU A 173 -9.40 -8.77 -6.36
N VAL A 174 -8.75 -8.27 -5.29
CA VAL A 174 -7.37 -7.77 -5.36
C VAL A 174 -6.41 -8.91 -5.71
N ALA A 175 -6.53 -10.08 -5.07
CA ALA A 175 -5.68 -11.23 -5.37
C ALA A 175 -5.81 -11.68 -6.85
N LEU A 176 -7.02 -11.64 -7.41
CA LEU A 176 -7.27 -11.96 -8.81
C LEU A 176 -6.80 -10.86 -9.78
N SER A 177 -6.74 -9.61 -9.33
CA SER A 177 -6.34 -8.48 -10.17
C SER A 177 -4.89 -8.56 -10.65
N GLY A 178 -3.98 -9.18 -9.89
CA GLY A 178 -2.58 -9.34 -10.28
C GLY A 178 -2.41 -10.17 -11.57
N PRO A 179 -2.86 -11.44 -11.58
CA PRO A 179 -2.85 -12.26 -12.78
C PRO A 179 -3.66 -11.69 -13.93
N LEU A 180 -4.83 -11.10 -13.66
CA LEU A 180 -5.65 -10.46 -14.69
C LEU A 180 -4.93 -9.26 -15.31
N GLY A 181 -4.36 -8.38 -14.49
CA GLY A 181 -3.58 -7.22 -14.91
C GLY A 181 -2.38 -7.63 -15.77
N ALA A 182 -1.63 -8.65 -15.35
CA ALA A 182 -0.52 -9.19 -16.12
C ALA A 182 -0.98 -9.75 -17.48
N ARG A 183 -2.11 -10.46 -17.52
CA ARG A 183 -2.67 -10.98 -18.78
C ARG A 183 -3.12 -9.85 -19.71
N LEU A 184 -3.82 -8.85 -19.18
CA LEU A 184 -4.29 -7.70 -19.96
C LEU A 184 -3.12 -6.86 -20.48
N ALA A 185 -2.07 -6.66 -19.68
CA ALA A 185 -0.88 -5.90 -20.06
C ALA A 185 -0.07 -6.54 -21.22
N ARG A 186 -0.30 -7.83 -21.55
CA ARG A 186 0.28 -8.46 -22.74
C ARG A 186 -0.40 -8.04 -24.04
N HIS A 187 -1.65 -7.59 -23.97
CA HIS A 187 -2.47 -7.26 -25.16
C HIS A 187 -2.86 -5.78 -25.22
N LEU A 188 -2.87 -5.09 -24.09
CA LEU A 188 -3.21 -3.68 -23.95
C LEU A 188 -2.02 -2.88 -23.44
N ARG A 189 -1.96 -1.60 -23.84
CA ARG A 189 -0.99 -0.67 -23.26
C ARG A 189 -1.23 -0.55 -21.75
N PRO A 190 -0.20 -0.49 -20.90
CA PRO A 190 -0.36 -0.36 -19.44
C PRO A 190 -1.25 0.81 -19.01
N THR A 191 -1.19 1.93 -19.73
CA THR A 191 -2.06 3.10 -19.50
C THR A 191 -3.54 2.80 -19.71
N ALA A 192 -3.89 1.97 -20.71
CA ALA A 192 -5.27 1.57 -20.97
C ALA A 192 -5.80 0.61 -19.90
N VAL A 193 -4.94 -0.31 -19.42
CA VAL A 193 -5.29 -1.21 -18.30
C VAL A 193 -5.58 -0.40 -17.04
N MET A 194 -4.77 0.60 -16.73
CA MET A 194 -4.98 1.49 -15.59
C MET A 194 -6.24 2.36 -15.75
N ALA A 195 -6.51 2.89 -16.94
CA ALA A 195 -7.74 3.64 -17.23
C ALA A 195 -9.00 2.77 -17.03
N LEU A 196 -8.97 1.53 -17.51
CA LEU A 196 -10.06 0.58 -17.31
C LEU A 196 -10.26 0.28 -15.81
N ALA A 197 -9.19 -0.02 -15.07
CA ALA A 197 -9.26 -0.25 -13.64
C ALA A 197 -9.82 0.96 -12.88
N GLY A 198 -9.36 2.17 -13.23
CA GLY A 198 -9.87 3.42 -12.66
C GLY A 198 -11.35 3.66 -12.96
N ALA A 199 -11.80 3.37 -14.18
CA ALA A 199 -13.22 3.48 -14.56
C ALA A 199 -14.09 2.50 -13.76
N VAL A 200 -13.65 1.25 -13.58
CA VAL A 200 -14.35 0.24 -12.76
C VAL A 200 -14.40 0.66 -11.30
N ALA A 201 -13.31 1.19 -10.74
CA ALA A 201 -13.30 1.72 -9.38
C ALA A 201 -14.27 2.91 -9.25
N GLY A 202 -14.25 3.85 -10.19
CA GLY A 202 -15.13 5.02 -10.22
C GLY A 202 -16.62 4.66 -10.28
N THR A 203 -17.01 3.70 -11.11
CA THR A 203 -18.41 3.23 -11.16
C THR A 203 -18.83 2.53 -9.87
N GLY A 204 -17.92 1.79 -9.23
CA GLY A 204 -18.14 1.20 -7.90
C GLY A 204 -18.45 2.25 -6.83
N PHE A 205 -17.67 3.34 -6.77
CA PHE A 205 -17.93 4.46 -5.84
C PHE A 205 -19.22 5.22 -6.16
N ALA A 206 -19.55 5.40 -7.44
CA ALA A 206 -20.81 6.02 -7.83
C ALA A 206 -22.03 5.19 -7.41
N CYS A 207 -21.93 3.86 -7.51
CA CYS A 207 -22.98 2.92 -7.12
C CYS A 207 -23.14 2.85 -5.59
N SER A 208 -22.05 2.90 -4.82
CA SER A 208 -22.15 2.93 -3.34
C SER A 208 -22.77 4.25 -2.84
N ARG A 209 -22.53 5.37 -3.53
CA ARG A 209 -23.16 6.66 -3.19
C ARG A 209 -24.67 6.65 -3.42
N SER A 210 -25.16 5.93 -4.43
CA SER A 210 -26.60 5.86 -4.74
C SER A 210 -27.36 4.96 -3.75
N SER A 211 -26.71 3.95 -3.16
CA SER A 211 -27.30 3.11 -2.12
C SER A 211 -27.42 3.83 -0.77
N VAL A 212 -26.44 4.67 -0.41
CA VAL A 212 -26.48 5.50 0.83
C VAL A 212 -27.56 6.58 0.77
N ARG A 213 -27.93 7.06 -0.43
CA ARG A 213 -28.96 8.10 -0.62
C ARG A 213 -30.40 7.58 -0.58
N ARG A 214 -30.64 6.28 -0.47
CA ARG A 214 -32.00 5.79 -0.26
C ARG A 214 -32.36 6.06 1.21
N PRO A 215 -33.27 7.00 1.52
CA PRO A 215 -33.77 7.11 2.88
C PRO A 215 -34.34 5.74 3.23
N ALA A 216 -34.01 5.26 4.44
CA ALA A 216 -34.66 4.10 5.01
C ALA A 216 -36.16 4.29 4.78
N ARG A 217 -36.78 3.41 3.99
CA ARG A 217 -38.24 3.41 3.88
C ARG A 217 -38.73 3.10 5.29
N SER A 218 -39.14 4.13 6.02
CA SER A 218 -40.00 4.02 7.18
C SER A 218 -41.29 3.40 6.66
N GLY A 219 -41.45 2.10 6.92
CA GLY A 219 -42.59 1.33 6.48
C GLY A 219 -42.70 0.07 7.32
N TRP A 220 -43.33 0.25 8.48
CA TRP A 220 -44.05 -0.72 9.32
C TRP A 220 -43.34 -2.00 9.72
#